data_AF-A0ABD0ZJU2-F1
#
_entry.id   AF-A0ABD0ZJU2-F1
#
_cell.length_a   1.000
_cell.length_b   1.000
_cell.length_c   1.000
_cell.angle_alpha   90.00
_cell.angle_beta   90.00
_cell.angle_gamma   90.00
#
_symmetry.space_group_name_H-M   'P 1'
#
loop_
_entity.id
_entity.type
_entity.pdbx_description
1 polymer ?
#
loop_
_entity_poly.entity_id
_entity_poly.type
_entity_poly.pdbx_seq_one_letter_code
_entity_poly.pdbx_strand_id
1 'polypeptide(L)'
;MRRMKSEWDVLLSKEIFLSKEEAEAKTSVWWDMKSFPVPSGYEAGQVAECIKSSLEKSGFRGPVTITAYGDLQQTPEHVLRALSSTGITLKHSYSS
;
A
#
# COMPACT_ATOMS: atom_id res chain seq x y z
N MET A 1 -2.93 -27.19 -37.95
CA MET A 1 -3.81 -26.79 -36.83
C MET A 1 -2.95 -26.13 -35.76
N ARG A 2 -2.76 -24.80 -35.81
CA ARG A 2 -2.00 -24.06 -34.78
C ARG A 2 -2.94 -23.75 -33.61
N ARG A 3 -2.51 -24.15 -32.43
CA ARG A 3 -3.27 -24.13 -31.18
C ARG A 3 -3.47 -22.68 -30.72
N MET A 4 -4.68 -22.16 -30.93
CA MET A 4 -5.18 -20.86 -30.46
C MET A 4 -5.48 -20.90 -28.95
N LYS A 5 -4.52 -21.35 -28.14
CA LYS A 5 -4.61 -21.33 -26.67
C LYS A 5 -3.77 -20.22 -26.04
N SER A 6 -2.77 -19.71 -26.74
CA SER A 6 -1.79 -18.77 -26.18
C SER A 6 -2.37 -17.43 -25.74
N GLU A 7 -3.31 -16.86 -26.50
CA GLU A 7 -3.84 -15.53 -26.18
C GLU A 7 -4.72 -15.57 -24.93
N TRP A 8 -5.60 -16.58 -24.82
CA TRP A 8 -6.40 -16.78 -23.62
C TRP A 8 -5.56 -17.22 -22.43
N ASP A 9 -4.53 -18.07 -22.61
CA ASP A 9 -3.61 -18.44 -21.52
C ASP A 9 -2.82 -17.21 -21.00
N VAL A 10 -2.44 -16.29 -21.87
CA VAL A 10 -1.80 -15.02 -21.49
C VAL A 10 -2.78 -14.06 -20.83
N LEU A 11 -4.03 -13.96 -21.32
CA LEU A 11 -5.07 -13.14 -20.71
C LEU A 11 -5.51 -13.68 -19.35
N LEU A 12 -5.72 -15.00 -19.21
CA LEU A 12 -5.97 -15.68 -17.94
C LEU A 12 -4.80 -15.50 -16.97
N SER A 13 -3.56 -15.54 -17.46
CA SER A 13 -2.40 -15.27 -16.61
C SER A 13 -2.41 -13.83 -16.09
N LYS A 14 -2.74 -12.84 -16.92
CA LYS A 14 -2.83 -11.42 -16.53
C LYS A 14 -4.05 -11.11 -15.65
N GLU A 15 -5.15 -11.84 -15.80
CA GLU A 15 -6.34 -11.68 -14.96
C GLU A 15 -6.18 -12.31 -13.57
N ILE A 16 -5.23 -13.24 -13.38
CA ILE A 16 -5.07 -14.00 -12.13
C ILE A 16 -3.75 -13.68 -11.40
N PHE A 17 -2.68 -13.29 -12.11
CA PHE A 17 -1.39 -12.94 -11.53
C PHE A 17 -0.72 -11.76 -12.25
N LEU A 18 -0.03 -10.93 -11.46
CA LEU A 18 0.84 -9.90 -12.02
C LEU A 18 1.94 -10.56 -12.87
N SER A 19 2.28 -9.93 -13.99
CA SER A 19 3.52 -10.28 -14.70
C SER A 19 4.73 -10.04 -13.80
N LYS A 20 5.88 -10.64 -14.15
CA LYS A 20 7.12 -10.43 -13.39
C LYS A 20 7.48 -8.94 -13.27
N GLU A 21 7.32 -8.19 -14.37
CA GLU A 21 7.63 -6.76 -14.41
C GLU A 21 6.69 -5.96 -13.50
N GLU A 22 5.39 -6.27 -13.49
CA GLU A 22 4.40 -5.62 -12.62
C GLU A 22 4.63 -5.99 -11.14
N ALA A 23 4.98 -7.24 -10.86
CA ALA A 23 5.30 -7.69 -9.51
C ALA A 23 6.53 -6.97 -8.93
N GLU A 24 7.55 -6.70 -9.75
CA GLU A 24 8.79 -6.03 -9.34
C GLU A 24 8.70 -4.49 -9.42
N ALA A 25 7.60 -3.95 -9.95
CA ALA A 25 7.40 -2.52 -10.11
C ALA A 25 7.34 -1.77 -8.77
N LYS A 26 7.82 -0.51 -8.78
CA LYS A 26 7.69 0.38 -7.62
C LYS A 26 6.22 0.66 -7.35
N THR A 27 5.82 0.50 -6.10
CA THR A 27 4.44 0.75 -5.67
C THR A 27 4.40 1.97 -4.76
N SER A 28 3.44 2.86 -5.00
CA SER A 28 3.16 4.02 -4.16
C SER A 28 1.79 3.86 -3.53
N VAL A 29 1.72 4.07 -2.21
CA VAL A 29 0.49 4.03 -1.43
C VAL A 29 0.22 5.43 -0.89
N TRP A 30 -0.97 5.94 -1.18
CA TRP A 30 -1.48 7.19 -0.62
C TRP A 30 -2.62 6.84 0.34
N TRP A 31 -2.42 7.17 1.61
CA TRP A 31 -3.34 6.82 2.68
C TRP A 31 -3.96 8.09 3.27
N ASP A 32 -5.28 8.20 3.21
CA ASP A 32 -6.02 9.24 3.92
C ASP A 32 -6.35 8.77 5.34
N MET A 33 -5.66 9.32 6.35
CA MET A 33 -5.82 8.97 7.75
C MET A 33 -7.14 9.46 8.35
N LYS A 34 -7.82 10.44 7.73
CA LYS A 34 -9.13 10.92 8.19
C LYS A 34 -10.21 9.93 7.81
N SER A 35 -10.22 9.51 6.54
CA SER A 35 -11.21 8.55 6.03
C SER A 35 -10.93 7.12 6.51
N PHE A 36 -9.65 6.77 6.71
CA PHE A 36 -9.22 5.45 7.11
C PHE A 36 -8.25 5.53 8.31
N PRO A 37 -8.72 5.89 9.50
CA PRO A 37 -7.85 6.00 10.67
C PRO A 37 -7.26 4.64 11.08
N VAL A 38 -6.21 4.67 11.91
CA VAL A 38 -5.69 3.46 12.56
C VAL A 38 -6.82 2.85 13.40
N PRO A 39 -7.17 1.55 13.20
CA PRO A 39 -8.23 0.92 13.98
C PRO A 39 -7.90 0.88 15.48
N SER A 40 -8.93 0.98 16.32
CA SER A 40 -8.76 0.85 17.77
C SER A 40 -8.14 -0.50 18.15
N GLY A 41 -7.18 -0.48 19.08
CA GLY A 41 -6.45 -1.68 19.51
C GLY A 41 -5.29 -2.11 18.61
N TYR A 42 -4.99 -1.35 17.54
CA TYR A 42 -3.81 -1.56 16.70
C TYR A 42 -2.77 -0.47 16.95
N GLU A 43 -1.49 -0.86 16.98
CA GLU A 43 -0.39 0.08 17.11
C GLU A 43 -0.10 0.74 15.77
N ALA A 44 -0.02 2.07 15.75
CA ALA A 44 0.26 2.82 14.53
C ALA A 44 1.58 2.40 13.85
N GLY A 45 2.57 1.98 14.64
CA GLY A 45 3.85 1.46 14.14
C GLY A 45 3.74 0.16 13.32
N GLN A 46 2.61 -0.56 13.37
CA GLN A 46 2.40 -1.79 12.61
C GLN A 46 1.82 -1.54 11.21
N VAL A 47 1.26 -0.35 10.96
CA VAL A 47 0.52 -0.04 9.72
C VAL A 47 1.39 -0.24 8.48
N ALA A 48 2.65 0.23 8.50
CA ALA A 48 3.55 0.10 7.37
C ALA A 48 3.83 -1.37 7.00
N GLU A 49 4.06 -2.22 8.00
CA GLU A 49 4.33 -3.64 7.79
C GLU A 49 3.08 -4.37 7.31
N CYS A 50 1.90 -4.04 7.86
CA CYS A 50 0.62 -4.58 7.40
C CYS A 50 0.36 -4.25 5.93
N ILE A 51 0.58 -3.00 5.51
CA ILE A 51 0.42 -2.57 4.11
C ILE A 51 1.39 -3.33 3.19
N LYS A 52 2.69 -3.35 3.55
CA LYS A 52 3.71 -4.05 2.76
C LYS A 52 3.41 -5.55 2.65
N SER A 53 3.04 -6.20 3.74
CA SER A 53 2.68 -7.61 3.77
C SER A 53 1.44 -7.92 2.94
N SER A 54 0.45 -7.02 2.94
CA SER A 54 -0.75 -7.18 2.10
C SER A 54 -0.40 -7.06 0.62
N LEU A 55 0.42 -6.08 0.25
CA LEU A 55 0.91 -5.90 -1.12
C LEU A 55 1.69 -7.12 -1.60
N GLU A 56 2.58 -7.66 -0.77
CA GLU A 56 3.36 -8.85 -1.09
C GLU A 56 2.47 -10.09 -1.31
N LYS A 57 1.45 -10.29 -0.46
CA LYS A 57 0.45 -11.36 -0.63
C LYS A 57 -0.37 -11.20 -1.91
N SER A 58 -0.58 -9.97 -2.36
CA SER A 58 -1.21 -9.65 -3.65
C SER A 58 -0.25 -9.72 -4.85
N GLY A 59 1.02 -10.09 -4.64
CA GLY A 59 2.01 -10.28 -5.69
C GLY A 59 2.93 -9.09 -5.96
N PHE A 60 2.73 -7.96 -5.28
CA PHE A 60 3.59 -6.78 -5.40
C PHE A 60 4.82 -6.93 -4.51
N ARG A 61 5.97 -7.19 -5.12
CA ARG A 61 7.25 -7.47 -4.46
C ARG A 61 8.29 -6.37 -4.66
N GLY A 62 7.98 -5.37 -5.48
CA GLY A 62 8.83 -4.21 -5.72
C GLY A 62 8.89 -3.26 -4.51
N PRO A 63 9.75 -2.23 -4.58
CA PRO A 63 9.87 -1.23 -3.53
C PRO A 63 8.55 -0.48 -3.27
N VAL A 64 8.16 -0.37 -2.00
CA VAL A 64 6.92 0.31 -1.59
C VAL A 64 7.23 1.64 -0.92
N THR A 65 6.61 2.72 -1.40
CA THR A 65 6.60 4.04 -0.75
C THR A 65 5.21 4.32 -0.20
N ILE A 66 5.12 4.77 1.04
CA ILE A 66 3.84 5.05 1.71
C ILE A 66 3.81 6.52 2.13
N THR A 67 2.79 7.24 1.69
CA THR A 67 2.51 8.62 2.10
C THR A 67 1.15 8.69 2.77
N ALA A 68 1.11 9.18 4.00
CA ALA A 68 -0.11 9.35 4.76
C ALA A 68 -0.49 10.84 4.86
N TYR A 69 -1.74 11.13 4.58
CA TYR A 69 -2.32 12.47 4.59
C TYR A 69 -3.30 12.60 5.75
N GLY A 70 -3.24 13.73 6.45
CA GLY A 70 -4.21 14.03 7.49
C GLY A 70 -3.90 15.33 8.21
N ASP A 71 -4.81 15.70 9.11
CA ASP A 71 -4.58 16.81 10.01
C ASP A 71 -3.62 16.38 11.13
N LEU A 72 -2.33 16.66 10.91
CA LEU A 72 -1.27 16.36 11.87
C LEU A 72 -1.40 17.14 13.19
N GLN A 73 -2.19 18.22 13.25
CA GLN A 73 -2.42 18.96 14.51
C GLN A 73 -3.48 18.27 15.37
N GLN A 74 -4.47 17.65 14.72
CA GLN A 74 -5.53 16.89 15.41
C GLN A 74 -5.15 15.43 15.67
N THR A 75 -4.07 14.93 15.07
CA THR A 75 -3.58 13.57 15.27
C THR A 75 -2.67 13.49 16.50
N PRO A 76 -2.87 12.53 17.42
CA PRO A 76 -2.01 12.39 18.60
C PRO A 76 -0.52 12.22 18.24
N GLU A 77 0.36 12.92 18.95
CA GLU A 77 1.80 12.93 18.65
C GLU A 77 2.42 11.52 18.65
N HIS A 78 2.02 10.67 19.60
CA HIS A 78 2.55 9.30 19.69
C HIS A 78 2.22 8.47 18.44
N VAL A 79 1.05 8.69 17.82
CA VAL A 79 0.66 8.05 16.55
C VAL A 79 1.56 8.55 15.42
N LEU A 80 1.73 9.87 15.30
CA LEU A 80 2.59 10.46 14.26
C LEU A 80 4.04 9.99 14.38
N ARG A 81 4.56 9.92 15.60
CA ARG A 81 5.92 9.44 15.87
C ARG A 81 6.06 7.97 15.49
N ALA A 82 5.10 7.13 15.90
CA ALA A 82 5.09 5.72 15.54
C ALA A 82 5.05 5.52 14.02
N LEU A 83 4.17 6.24 13.31
CA LEU A 83 4.11 6.18 11.84
C LEU A 83 5.42 6.64 11.18
N SER A 84 5.95 7.79 11.57
CA SER A 84 7.20 8.34 11.03
C SER A 84 8.38 7.37 11.21
N SER A 85 8.46 6.70 12.37
CA SER A 85 9.53 5.73 12.66
C SER A 85 9.57 4.52 11.71
N THR A 86 8.47 4.24 11.02
CA THR A 86 8.36 3.14 10.04
C THR A 86 8.75 3.52 8.62
N GLY A 87 9.09 4.80 8.38
CA GLY A 87 9.37 5.35 7.05
C GLY A 87 8.12 5.80 6.27
N ILE A 88 6.94 5.83 6.90
CA ILE A 88 5.76 6.48 6.31
C ILE A 88 6.01 7.99 6.25
N THR A 89 5.85 8.57 5.06
CA THR A 89 5.92 10.02 4.90
C THR A 89 4.59 10.64 5.34
N LEU A 90 4.63 11.51 6.36
CA LEU A 90 3.46 12.23 6.83
C LEU A 90 3.31 13.56 6.09
N LYS A 91 2.13 13.83 5.55
CA LYS A 91 1.78 15.08 4.88
C LYS A 91 0.58 15.72 5.57
N HIS A 92 0.77 16.97 6.00
CA HIS A 92 -0.34 17.76 6.53
C HIS A 92 -1.28 18.15 5.39
N SER A 93 -2.56 17.84 5.55
CA SER A 93 -3.62 18.24 4.63
C SER A 93 -4.82 18.72 5.42
N TYR A 94 -5.32 19.90 5.08
CA TYR A 94 -6.61 20.37 5.57
C TYR A 94 -7.70 19.63 4.81
N SER A 95 -8.52 18.86 5.51
CA SER A 95 -9.83 18.53 4.98
C SER A 95 -10.70 19.74 5.21
N SER A 96 -11.03 20.45 4.14
CA SER A 96 -12.20 21.34 4.08
C SER A 96 -13.47 20.58 4.42
#